data_AF-A0A0J6E9S1-F1
#
_entry.id   AF-A0A0J6E9S1-F1
#
_cell.length_a   1.000
_cell.length_b   1.000
_cell.length_c   1.000
_cell.angle_alpha   90.00
_cell.angle_beta   90.00
_cell.angle_gamma   90.00
#
_symmetry.space_group_name_H-M   'P 1'
#
loop_
_entity.id
_entity.type
_entity.pdbx_description
1 polymer ?
#
loop_
_entity_poly.entity_id
_entity_poly.type
_entity_poly.pdbx_seq_one_letter_code
_entity_poly.pdbx_strand_id
1 'polypeptide(L)'
;MARSDFIKEIAPDAQKIYKKYDILASLIIAQACLESAWGTSGLAQKGKNLFGIKGTYNGQYVLMWTTEYDRKGNATRVQAKFRKYPSWYASLQDLAKLYVNGTSWDPNHYKAVVGEKDYKKATAALVKAGYATDPNYATKLNGLIETYNLTQYDSADGVPDDPDEPETPISEPDFPSKEYDGKDIPLNKNLPSDVDFPQLHVSTKDGKDVVEITGVIPDLTDDTSGKKSFTFTITKTQENAIEFDLLVNDNILYLDEKKFNHQKYYITNVDVRQENNVLKKTVTASHIFSVLLINNYVNETVSKKMTIKEAFDLALKDTPFKYELKAPVNEFQAMEQENFGDGNSTELIDKIVSDYGPELDVDNYKILVYKKMGRKINFTLDSRYNMPGISIKVNSQNSTTRAWGYGATKKNSTDSKNPQYEFEPILYVHPEEDKFLLEGLPRWADPIKDETIKKASSMVSALKKHVNPYPEMTVEADFQKIYEPKLLKIEQDFWKGDTIHILADTAAGITFEDDVRLVSIQYNPLNPYSSPKLTFANFRKDIQDVAVNQAKQLKDQKRYIDQLFKTLG
;
A
#
# COMPACT_ATOMS: atom_id res chain seq x y z
N MET A 1 11.70 43.88 -11.31
CA MET A 1 12.23 43.31 -12.57
C MET A 1 11.41 43.92 -13.71
N ALA A 2 12.05 44.44 -14.75
CA ALA A 2 11.29 44.90 -15.92
C ALA A 2 10.73 43.69 -16.67
N ARG A 3 9.60 43.84 -17.38
CA ARG A 3 8.96 42.74 -18.14
C ARG A 3 9.92 42.07 -19.13
N SER A 4 10.78 42.87 -19.77
CA SER A 4 11.83 42.40 -20.67
C SER A 4 12.91 41.57 -19.98
N ASP A 5 13.21 41.86 -18.70
CA ASP A 5 14.26 41.16 -17.97
C ASP A 5 13.80 39.76 -17.57
N PHE A 6 12.52 39.63 -17.17
CA PHE A 6 11.93 38.32 -16.89
C PHE A 6 11.94 37.41 -18.12
N ILE A 7 11.55 37.93 -19.29
CA ILE A 7 11.61 37.18 -20.56
C ILE A 7 13.05 36.73 -20.84
N LYS A 8 14.03 37.63 -20.73
CA LYS A 8 15.45 37.31 -20.95
C LYS A 8 15.96 36.24 -19.99
N GLU A 9 15.48 36.22 -18.75
CA GLU A 9 15.89 35.26 -17.73
C GLU A 9 15.37 33.84 -18.03
N ILE A 10 14.12 33.69 -18.45
CA ILE A 10 13.52 32.37 -18.70
C ILE A 10 13.68 31.87 -20.15
N ALA A 11 14.02 32.75 -21.10
CA ALA A 11 14.11 32.40 -22.52
C ALA A 11 15.10 31.26 -22.80
N PRO A 12 16.34 31.24 -22.26
CA PRO A 12 17.26 30.11 -22.49
C PRO A 12 16.70 28.77 -22.03
N ASP A 13 16.00 28.77 -20.89
CA ASP A 13 15.39 27.57 -20.33
C ASP A 13 14.14 27.13 -21.13
N ALA A 14 13.34 28.06 -21.63
CA ALA A 14 12.24 27.78 -22.53
C ALA A 14 12.72 27.23 -23.89
N GLN A 15 13.87 27.69 -24.39
CA GLN A 15 14.49 27.14 -25.61
C GLN A 15 15.00 25.71 -25.40
N LYS A 16 15.50 25.36 -24.20
CA LYS A 16 15.80 23.96 -23.84
C LYS A 16 14.54 23.10 -23.85
N ILE A 17 13.42 23.62 -23.33
CA ILE A 17 12.12 22.94 -23.39
C ILE A 17 11.68 22.72 -24.84
N TYR A 18 11.80 23.75 -25.70
CA TYR A 18 11.47 23.63 -27.12
C TYR A 18 12.31 22.55 -27.80
N LYS A 19 13.62 22.54 -27.57
CA LYS A 19 14.54 21.53 -28.14
C LYS A 19 14.23 20.11 -27.65
N LYS A 20 13.89 19.94 -26.37
CA LYS A 20 13.68 18.60 -25.76
C LYS A 20 12.29 18.02 -25.98
N TYR A 21 11.26 18.86 -26.01
CA TYR A 21 9.86 18.43 -25.96
C TYR A 21 9.02 18.91 -27.15
N ASP A 22 9.62 19.63 -28.10
CA ASP A 22 8.95 20.18 -29.29
C ASP A 22 7.72 21.06 -28.96
N ILE A 23 7.82 21.84 -27.88
CA ILE A 23 6.80 22.80 -27.45
C ILE A 23 7.35 24.20 -27.63
N LEU A 24 6.65 25.06 -28.39
CA LEU A 24 7.10 26.42 -28.70
C LEU A 24 7.56 27.19 -27.44
N ALA A 25 8.79 27.72 -27.48
CA ALA A 25 9.33 28.52 -26.40
C ALA A 25 8.51 29.80 -26.22
N SER A 26 8.02 30.39 -27.31
CA SER A 26 7.13 31.56 -27.30
C SER A 26 5.86 31.30 -26.49
N LEU A 27 5.29 30.10 -26.60
CA LEU A 27 4.12 29.69 -25.83
C LEU A 27 4.44 29.58 -24.34
N ILE A 28 5.51 28.86 -23.98
CA ILE A 28 5.93 28.66 -22.59
C ILE A 28 6.26 30.00 -21.91
N ILE A 29 6.97 30.89 -22.60
CA ILE A 29 7.31 32.23 -22.09
C ILE A 29 6.04 33.05 -21.90
N ALA A 30 5.12 33.06 -22.88
CA ALA A 30 3.86 33.81 -22.77
C ALA A 30 2.99 33.33 -21.60
N GLN A 31 2.87 32.02 -21.40
CA GLN A 31 2.19 31.45 -20.24
C GLN A 31 2.90 31.85 -18.94
N ALA A 32 4.23 31.74 -18.88
CA ALA A 32 4.97 32.13 -17.69
C ALA A 32 4.76 33.61 -17.36
N CYS A 33 4.78 34.51 -18.35
CA CYS A 33 4.50 35.93 -18.14
C CYS A 33 3.09 36.17 -17.57
N LEU A 34 2.08 35.50 -18.13
CA LEU A 34 0.68 35.66 -17.76
C LEU A 34 0.37 35.06 -16.37
N GLU A 35 0.75 33.80 -16.15
CA GLU A 35 0.39 33.02 -14.96
C GLU A 35 1.14 33.48 -13.70
N SER A 36 2.39 33.94 -13.87
CA SER A 36 3.25 34.29 -12.74
C SER A 36 3.28 35.78 -12.40
N ALA A 37 2.51 36.60 -13.13
CA ALA A 37 2.65 38.06 -13.15
C ALA A 37 4.11 38.48 -13.38
N TRP A 38 4.72 38.01 -14.48
CA TRP A 38 6.11 38.32 -14.84
C TRP A 38 7.13 37.91 -13.76
N GLY A 39 6.92 36.76 -13.13
CA GLY A 39 7.74 36.22 -12.05
C GLY A 39 7.55 36.89 -10.70
N THR A 40 6.66 37.89 -10.60
CA THR A 40 6.50 38.72 -9.38
C THR A 40 5.42 38.23 -8.43
N SER A 41 4.58 37.28 -8.85
CA SER A 41 3.57 36.71 -7.95
C SER A 41 4.22 36.09 -6.71
N GLY A 42 3.51 36.14 -5.57
CA GLY A 42 4.00 35.54 -4.33
C GLY A 42 4.31 34.04 -4.47
N LEU A 43 3.57 33.33 -5.33
CA LEU A 43 3.82 31.92 -5.62
C LEU A 43 5.07 31.73 -6.49
N ALA A 44 5.27 32.54 -7.52
CA ALA A 44 6.47 32.49 -8.36
C ALA A 44 7.76 32.81 -7.58
N GLN A 45 7.68 33.73 -6.61
CA GLN A 45 8.83 34.10 -5.78
C GLN A 45 9.13 33.07 -4.69
N LYS A 46 8.11 32.63 -3.95
CA LYS A 46 8.29 31.72 -2.80
C LYS A 46 8.41 30.25 -3.22
N GLY A 47 7.65 29.85 -4.23
CA GLY A 47 7.55 28.48 -4.72
C GLY A 47 8.36 28.20 -5.98
N LYS A 48 8.94 29.22 -6.63
CA LYS A 48 9.51 29.10 -7.99
C LYS A 48 8.52 28.47 -8.97
N ASN A 49 7.23 28.63 -8.71
CA ASN A 49 6.13 27.99 -9.45
C ASN A 49 5.47 29.05 -10.33
N LEU A 50 5.76 28.97 -11.62
CA LEU A 50 5.33 29.97 -12.59
C LEU A 50 3.88 29.78 -13.05
N PHE A 51 3.33 28.57 -12.90
CA PHE A 51 2.08 28.16 -13.56
C PHE A 51 0.95 27.81 -12.59
N GLY A 52 1.11 28.12 -11.30
CA GLY A 52 0.06 27.84 -10.32
C GLY A 52 -0.18 26.35 -10.07
N ILE A 53 0.80 25.48 -10.35
CA ILE A 53 0.60 24.03 -10.25
C ILE A 53 0.45 23.66 -8.77
N LYS A 54 -0.74 23.17 -8.41
CA LYS A 54 -1.07 22.72 -7.05
C LYS A 54 -0.34 21.39 -6.74
N GLY A 55 -0.13 21.11 -5.46
CA GLY A 55 0.49 19.88 -4.96
C GLY A 55 1.91 20.07 -4.41
N THR A 56 2.74 19.02 -4.52
CA THR A 56 4.14 19.02 -4.05
C THR A 56 5.08 18.64 -5.20
N TYR A 57 6.32 19.14 -5.19
CA TYR A 57 7.38 18.75 -6.13
C TYR A 57 8.53 18.14 -5.33
N ASN A 58 8.79 16.84 -5.49
CA ASN A 58 9.73 16.09 -4.64
C ASN A 58 9.48 16.33 -3.13
N GLY A 59 8.21 16.33 -2.73
CA GLY A 59 7.77 16.61 -1.36
C GLY A 59 7.81 18.08 -0.93
N GLN A 60 8.33 18.99 -1.75
CA GLN A 60 8.41 20.42 -1.45
C GLN A 60 7.15 21.17 -1.91
N TYR A 61 6.62 22.04 -1.05
CA TYR A 61 5.47 22.90 -1.36
C TYR A 61 5.54 24.25 -0.65
N VAL A 62 4.69 25.18 -1.09
CA VAL A 62 4.34 26.40 -0.37
C VAL A 62 2.83 26.45 -0.17
N LEU A 63 2.38 26.87 1.02
CA LEU A 63 0.97 27.13 1.29
C LEU A 63 0.62 28.53 0.81
N MET A 64 -0.37 28.63 -0.08
CA MET A 64 -0.88 29.91 -0.57
C MET A 64 -2.41 29.92 -0.45
N TRP A 65 -2.96 31.09 -0.11
CA TRP A 65 -4.39 31.30 -0.18
C TRP A 65 -4.85 31.31 -1.64
N THR A 66 -5.83 30.48 -1.94
CA THR A 66 -6.52 30.40 -3.24
C THR A 66 -8.01 30.61 -3.02
N THR A 67 -8.72 31.01 -4.07
CA THR A 67 -10.18 31.11 -4.06
C THR A 67 -10.71 29.95 -4.88
N GLU A 68 -11.33 28.99 -4.21
CA GLU A 68 -12.00 27.86 -4.85
C GLU A 68 -13.47 28.19 -5.03
N TYR A 69 -14.05 27.73 -6.13
CA TYR A 69 -15.48 27.87 -6.39
C TYR A 69 -16.15 26.51 -6.23
N ASP A 70 -17.20 26.44 -5.43
CA ASP A 70 -18.02 25.23 -5.37
C ASP A 70 -18.81 25.03 -6.69
N ARG A 71 -19.48 23.88 -6.84
CA ARG A 71 -20.28 23.57 -8.03
C ARG A 71 -21.46 24.54 -8.26
N LYS A 72 -21.77 25.41 -7.29
CA LYS A 72 -22.81 26.44 -7.36
C LYS A 72 -22.23 27.84 -7.65
N GLY A 73 -20.91 27.95 -7.79
CA GLY A 73 -20.20 29.20 -8.08
C GLY A 73 -19.88 30.04 -6.84
N ASN A 74 -20.01 29.51 -5.62
CA ASN A 74 -19.66 30.24 -4.40
C ASN A 74 -18.14 30.21 -4.18
N ALA A 75 -17.55 31.39 -4.06
CA ALA A 75 -16.13 31.59 -3.80
C ALA A 75 -15.79 31.36 -2.33
N THR A 76 -14.91 30.41 -2.02
CA THR A 76 -14.34 30.18 -0.68
C THR A 76 -12.83 30.34 -0.72
N ARG A 77 -12.28 31.11 0.22
CA ARG A 77 -10.82 31.30 0.32
C ARG A 77 -10.22 30.21 1.21
N VAL A 78 -9.35 29.38 0.65
CA VAL A 78 -8.72 28.25 1.34
C VAL A 78 -7.21 28.29 1.15
N GLN A 79 -6.45 27.70 2.07
CA GLN A 79 -5.02 27.46 1.82
C GLN A 79 -4.85 26.19 0.99
N ALA A 80 -4.21 26.31 -0.16
CA ALA A 80 -3.83 25.16 -0.97
C ALA A 80 -2.30 25.01 -0.99
N LYS A 81 -1.85 23.75 -1.13
CA LYS A 81 -0.45 23.45 -1.41
C LYS A 81 -0.20 23.73 -2.88
N PHE A 82 0.84 24.52 -3.16
CA PHE A 82 1.38 24.69 -4.49
C PHE A 82 2.80 24.13 -4.55
N ARG A 83 3.14 23.49 -5.66
CA ARG A 83 4.45 22.86 -5.86
C ARG A 83 5.55 23.88 -5.61
N LYS A 84 6.60 23.50 -4.88
CA LYS A 84 7.79 24.32 -4.68
C LYS A 84 8.95 23.71 -5.47
N TYR A 85 9.41 24.44 -6.48
CA TYR A 85 10.48 24.00 -7.37
C TYR A 85 11.85 24.51 -6.88
N PRO A 86 12.93 23.78 -7.20
CA PRO A 86 14.29 24.25 -6.94
C PRO A 86 14.70 25.43 -7.84
N SER A 87 14.05 25.59 -9.01
CA SER A 87 14.31 26.66 -9.97
C SER A 87 13.09 26.93 -10.85
N TRP A 88 13.07 28.06 -11.56
CA TRP A 88 12.06 28.32 -12.58
C TRP A 88 12.16 27.32 -13.74
N TYR A 89 13.37 26.88 -14.11
CA TYR A 89 13.54 25.80 -15.10
C TYR A 89 12.78 24.53 -14.72
N ALA A 90 12.83 24.10 -13.46
CA ALA A 90 12.10 22.93 -13.00
C ALA A 90 10.57 23.13 -13.11
N SER A 91 10.07 24.36 -12.92
CA SER A 91 8.65 24.69 -13.17
C SER A 91 8.30 24.64 -14.66
N LEU A 92 9.20 25.07 -15.55
CA LEU A 92 9.03 24.98 -17.02
C LEU A 92 9.02 23.52 -17.50
N GLN A 93 9.93 22.69 -16.96
CA GLN A 93 10.00 21.26 -17.26
C GLN A 93 8.74 20.52 -16.80
N ASP A 94 8.18 20.88 -15.65
CA ASP A 94 6.96 20.25 -15.13
C ASP A 94 5.75 20.56 -16.02
N LEU A 95 5.63 21.79 -16.51
CA LEU A 95 4.61 22.15 -17.51
C LEU A 95 4.82 21.42 -18.84
N ALA A 96 6.07 21.32 -19.31
CA ALA A 96 6.36 20.61 -20.55
C ALA A 96 5.99 19.12 -20.47
N LYS A 97 6.26 18.48 -19.33
CA LYS A 97 5.85 17.10 -19.07
C LYS A 97 4.34 16.92 -19.06
N LEU A 98 3.57 17.89 -18.56
CA LEU A 98 2.11 17.88 -18.66
C LEU A 98 1.67 17.86 -20.13
N TYR A 99 2.30 18.64 -21.00
CA TYR A 99 1.93 18.66 -22.42
C TYR A 99 2.32 17.39 -23.17
N VAL A 100 3.51 16.85 -22.87
CA VAL A 100 4.03 15.63 -23.51
C VAL A 100 3.28 14.39 -23.06
N ASN A 101 3.00 14.27 -21.76
CA ASN A 101 2.41 13.07 -21.19
C ASN A 101 0.88 13.14 -21.11
N GLY A 102 0.28 14.29 -21.44
CA GLY A 102 -1.14 14.54 -21.23
C GLY A 102 -1.51 14.56 -19.75
N THR A 103 -2.79 14.35 -19.47
CA THR A 103 -3.30 14.22 -18.10
C THR A 103 -3.31 12.74 -17.69
N SER A 104 -3.49 12.47 -16.39
CA SER A 104 -3.62 11.10 -15.87
C SER A 104 -4.77 10.29 -16.50
N TRP A 105 -5.81 10.98 -17.00
CA TRP A 105 -6.99 10.37 -17.63
C TRP A 105 -6.96 10.39 -19.17
N ASP A 106 -6.14 11.23 -19.79
CA ASP A 106 -5.95 11.24 -21.24
C ASP A 106 -4.47 11.58 -21.57
N PRO A 107 -3.65 10.56 -21.88
CA PRO A 107 -2.26 10.76 -22.27
C PRO A 107 -2.10 11.59 -23.56
N ASN A 108 -3.16 11.77 -24.35
CA ASN A 108 -3.14 12.57 -25.58
C ASN A 108 -3.79 13.96 -25.40
N HIS A 109 -4.18 14.33 -24.18
CA HIS A 109 -5.01 15.52 -23.90
C HIS A 109 -4.41 16.81 -24.47
N TYR A 110 -3.10 16.98 -24.37
CA TYR A 110 -2.35 18.14 -24.87
C TYR A 110 -1.52 17.85 -26.12
N LYS A 111 -1.71 16.68 -26.76
CA LYS A 111 -0.88 16.25 -27.89
C LYS A 111 -0.87 17.22 -29.06
N ALA A 112 -1.96 17.96 -29.27
CA ALA A 112 -2.06 18.97 -30.33
C ALA A 112 -1.18 20.21 -30.09
N VAL A 113 -0.62 20.38 -28.89
CA VAL A 113 0.33 21.44 -28.54
C VAL A 113 1.76 21.02 -28.87
N VAL A 114 2.05 19.71 -28.76
CA VAL A 114 3.38 19.13 -29.01
C VAL A 114 3.63 19.00 -30.50
N GLY A 115 4.70 19.62 -31.00
CA GLY A 115 5.08 19.65 -32.42
C GLY A 115 4.37 20.68 -33.28
N GLU A 116 3.45 21.47 -32.72
CA GLU A 116 2.83 22.59 -33.44
C GLU A 116 3.84 23.73 -33.63
N LYS A 117 3.90 24.28 -34.84
CA LYS A 117 4.86 25.33 -35.23
C LYS A 117 4.22 26.70 -35.34
N ASP A 118 2.89 26.77 -35.34
CA ASP A 118 2.13 28.01 -35.33
C ASP A 118 1.60 28.30 -33.92
N TYR A 119 2.12 29.35 -33.28
CA TYR A 119 1.72 29.71 -31.92
C TYR A 119 0.22 30.03 -31.80
N LYS A 120 -0.44 30.51 -32.87
CA LYS A 120 -1.89 30.78 -32.86
C LYS A 120 -2.69 29.49 -32.80
N LYS A 121 -2.19 28.42 -33.43
CA LYS A 121 -2.78 27.09 -33.35
C LYS A 121 -2.47 26.43 -32.01
N ALA A 122 -1.25 26.58 -31.50
CA ALA A 122 -0.85 26.02 -30.21
C ALA A 122 -1.65 26.63 -29.04
N THR A 123 -1.86 27.95 -29.01
CA THR A 123 -2.69 28.61 -27.99
C THR A 123 -4.17 28.22 -28.11
N ALA A 124 -4.69 28.07 -29.34
CA ALA A 124 -6.04 27.56 -29.57
C ALA A 124 -6.19 26.09 -29.11
N ALA A 125 -5.16 25.26 -29.32
CA ALA A 125 -5.14 23.87 -28.89
C ALA A 125 -5.17 23.75 -27.35
N LEU A 126 -4.46 24.62 -26.62
CA LEU A 126 -4.54 24.67 -25.15
C LEU A 126 -5.95 25.00 -24.64
N VAL A 127 -6.61 26.00 -25.24
CA VAL A 127 -7.97 26.36 -24.87
C VAL A 127 -8.94 25.23 -25.20
N LYS A 128 -8.78 24.59 -26.37
CA LYS A 128 -9.59 23.44 -26.77
C LYS A 128 -9.40 22.24 -25.83
N ALA A 129 -8.19 22.04 -25.32
CA ALA A 129 -7.89 21.04 -24.30
C ALA A 129 -8.44 21.43 -22.92
N GLY A 130 -8.92 22.66 -22.71
CA GLY A 130 -9.48 23.08 -21.43
C GLY A 130 -8.43 23.50 -20.40
N TYR A 131 -7.21 23.88 -20.83
CA TYR A 131 -6.15 24.36 -19.95
C TYR A 131 -6.58 25.57 -19.10
N ALA A 132 -7.38 26.47 -19.68
CA ALA A 132 -7.91 27.65 -19.00
C ALA A 132 -9.40 27.82 -19.28
N THR A 133 -10.15 28.21 -18.26
CA THR A 133 -11.59 28.51 -18.37
C THR A 133 -11.89 29.90 -18.93
N ASP A 134 -10.86 30.74 -19.09
CA ASP A 134 -10.98 32.07 -19.69
C ASP A 134 -11.13 31.97 -21.22
N PRO A 135 -12.26 32.41 -21.80
CA PRO A 135 -12.48 32.35 -23.25
C PRO A 135 -11.49 33.22 -24.05
N ASN A 136 -10.85 34.21 -23.41
CA ASN A 136 -9.85 35.08 -24.04
C ASN A 136 -8.41 34.62 -23.82
N TYR A 137 -8.19 33.44 -23.23
CA TYR A 137 -6.85 32.97 -22.87
C TYR A 137 -5.90 32.93 -24.08
N ALA A 138 -6.33 32.31 -25.19
CA ALA A 138 -5.53 32.26 -26.41
C ALA A 138 -5.21 33.65 -26.97
N THR A 139 -6.18 34.57 -26.95
CA THR A 139 -5.99 35.96 -27.38
C THR A 139 -4.95 36.68 -26.51
N LYS A 140 -4.98 36.49 -25.19
CA LYS A 140 -4.00 37.07 -24.26
C LYS A 140 -2.59 36.55 -24.53
N LEU A 141 -2.44 35.23 -24.74
CA LEU A 141 -1.15 34.64 -25.06
C LEU A 141 -0.62 35.12 -26.42
N ASN A 142 -1.46 35.15 -27.46
CA ASN A 142 -1.08 35.67 -28.77
C ASN A 142 -0.63 37.13 -28.70
N GLY A 143 -1.36 37.97 -27.94
CA GLY A 143 -0.98 39.36 -27.71
C GLY A 143 0.38 39.52 -27.02
N LEU A 144 0.71 38.67 -26.04
CA LEU A 144 2.03 38.65 -25.40
C LEU A 144 3.13 38.22 -26.38
N ILE A 145 2.87 37.18 -27.19
CA ILE A 145 3.81 36.68 -28.19
C ILE A 145 4.12 37.75 -29.23
N GLU A 146 3.11 38.45 -29.74
CA GLU A 146 3.26 39.53 -30.73
C GLU A 146 3.94 40.76 -30.12
N THR A 147 3.49 41.22 -28.93
CA THR A 147 4.01 42.44 -28.28
C THR A 147 5.49 42.36 -27.94
N TYR A 148 5.95 41.17 -27.52
CA TYR A 148 7.34 40.96 -27.10
C TYR A 148 8.17 40.20 -28.14
N ASN A 149 7.62 39.99 -29.35
CA ASN A 149 8.26 39.25 -30.44
C ASN A 149 8.82 37.89 -29.98
N LEU A 150 8.05 37.12 -29.22
CA LEU A 150 8.55 35.91 -28.54
C LEU A 150 8.89 34.76 -29.50
N THR A 151 8.37 34.77 -30.73
CA THR A 151 8.70 33.77 -31.76
C THR A 151 10.18 33.77 -32.13
N GLN A 152 10.93 34.83 -31.80
CA GLN A 152 12.39 34.83 -31.94
C GLN A 152 13.09 33.75 -31.08
N TYR A 153 12.40 33.21 -30.07
CA TYR A 153 12.87 32.13 -29.21
C TYR A 153 12.43 30.73 -29.70
N ASP A 154 11.61 30.61 -30.74
CA ASP A 154 11.19 29.31 -31.31
C ASP A 154 12.26 28.70 -32.24
N SER A 155 13.54 28.91 -31.90
CA SER A 155 14.70 28.30 -32.54
C SER A 155 15.60 27.65 -31.49
N ALA A 156 16.18 26.51 -31.86
CA ALA A 156 17.18 25.78 -31.08
C ALA A 156 18.63 26.18 -31.42
N ASP A 157 18.83 27.14 -32.34
CA ASP A 157 20.16 27.57 -32.79
C ASP A 157 20.92 28.24 -31.64
N GLY A 158 22.04 27.61 -31.23
CA GLY A 158 22.94 28.15 -30.19
C GLY A 158 22.64 27.70 -28.75
N VAL A 159 21.68 26.81 -28.52
CA VAL A 159 21.43 26.19 -27.20
C VAL A 159 22.33 24.95 -27.02
N PRO A 160 23.23 24.90 -26.02
CA PRO A 160 24.06 23.72 -25.77
C PRO A 160 23.20 22.46 -25.59
N ASP A 161 23.65 21.33 -26.14
CA ASP A 161 23.09 20.02 -25.79
C ASP A 161 23.36 19.76 -24.29
N ASP A 162 22.29 19.48 -23.53
CA ASP A 162 22.46 18.90 -22.19
C ASP A 162 23.21 17.56 -22.35
N PRO A 163 24.10 17.17 -21.40
CA PRO A 163 24.78 15.89 -21.49
C PRO A 163 23.75 14.76 -21.57
N ASP A 164 23.92 13.87 -22.55
CA ASP A 164 23.03 12.75 -22.85
C ASP A 164 22.68 11.96 -21.57
N GLU A 165 21.40 11.97 -21.19
CA GLU A 165 20.87 10.93 -20.31
C GLU A 165 20.91 9.61 -21.08
N PRO A 166 21.48 8.51 -20.54
CA PRO A 166 21.62 7.28 -21.29
C PRO A 166 20.25 6.68 -21.63
N GLU A 167 20.02 6.49 -22.93
CA GLU A 167 18.97 5.63 -23.47
C GLU A 167 19.18 4.21 -22.95
N THR A 168 18.21 3.71 -22.17
CA THR A 168 18.13 2.28 -21.86
C THR A 168 17.04 1.63 -22.70
N PRO A 169 17.32 0.44 -23.27
CA PRO A 169 16.49 -0.25 -24.24
C PRO A 169 15.19 -0.76 -23.62
N ILE A 170 14.11 -0.70 -24.40
CA ILE A 170 12.80 -1.27 -24.09
C ILE A 170 12.90 -2.78 -24.21
N SER A 171 12.80 -3.49 -23.09
CA SER A 171 12.29 -4.86 -23.05
C SER A 171 11.24 -4.94 -21.94
N GLU A 172 9.98 -4.81 -22.31
CA GLU A 172 8.85 -5.08 -21.41
C GLU A 172 8.83 -6.57 -21.05
N PRO A 173 8.69 -6.93 -19.76
CA PRO A 173 8.07 -8.20 -19.42
C PRO A 173 6.55 -8.05 -19.48
N ASP A 174 5.95 -8.88 -20.33
CA ASP A 174 4.52 -9.12 -20.46
C ASP A 174 3.94 -9.57 -19.11
N PHE A 175 3.13 -8.72 -18.47
CA PHE A 175 2.29 -9.10 -17.34
C PHE A 175 0.91 -9.51 -17.85
N PRO A 176 0.31 -10.60 -17.35
CA PRO A 176 -1.02 -11.02 -17.77
C PRO A 176 -2.09 -9.99 -17.36
N SER A 177 -2.56 -9.28 -18.39
CA SER A 177 -3.93 -8.91 -18.78
C SER A 177 -4.79 -8.00 -17.89
N LYS A 178 -5.25 -6.92 -18.54
CA LYS A 178 -6.53 -6.23 -18.34
C LYS A 178 -7.68 -7.24 -18.24
N GLU A 179 -8.28 -7.38 -17.06
CA GLU A 179 -9.72 -7.65 -16.89
C GLU A 179 -10.10 -7.51 -15.41
N TYR A 180 -10.15 -6.25 -14.95
CA TYR A 180 -11.12 -5.83 -13.95
C TYR A 180 -11.28 -4.31 -14.05
N ASP A 181 -12.42 -3.86 -14.52
CA ASP A 181 -12.77 -2.45 -14.75
C ASP A 181 -13.77 -1.92 -13.70
N GLY A 182 -13.94 -2.63 -12.58
CA GLY A 182 -14.82 -2.21 -11.49
C GLY A 182 -16.31 -2.14 -11.86
N LYS A 183 -16.74 -2.72 -12.99
CA LYS A 183 -18.12 -2.57 -13.51
C LYS A 183 -19.20 -3.35 -12.76
N ASP A 184 -18.82 -4.24 -11.85
CA ASP A 184 -19.75 -5.18 -11.19
C ASP A 184 -20.25 -4.73 -9.81
N ILE A 185 -19.79 -3.58 -9.31
CA ILE A 185 -20.18 -3.06 -8.00
C ILE A 185 -20.52 -1.58 -8.17
N PRO A 186 -21.68 -1.09 -7.69
CA PRO A 186 -21.95 0.33 -7.71
C PRO A 186 -20.99 1.05 -6.75
N LEU A 187 -19.84 1.48 -7.27
CA LEU A 187 -18.98 2.48 -6.64
C LEU A 187 -19.83 3.71 -6.33
N ASN A 188 -19.52 4.37 -5.22
CA ASN A 188 -20.20 5.61 -4.88
C ASN A 188 -19.91 6.65 -5.97
N LYS A 189 -20.90 6.91 -6.82
CA LYS A 189 -20.79 7.84 -7.96
C LYS A 189 -20.52 9.29 -7.53
N ASN A 190 -20.62 9.59 -6.24
CA ASN A 190 -20.33 10.89 -5.67
C ASN A 190 -18.83 11.10 -5.38
N LEU A 191 -17.99 10.07 -5.50
CA LEU A 191 -16.54 10.20 -5.38
C LEU A 191 -15.96 10.94 -6.60
N PRO A 192 -14.96 11.82 -6.43
CA PRO A 192 -14.24 12.44 -7.54
C PRO A 192 -13.60 11.39 -8.46
N SER A 193 -13.66 11.57 -9.78
CA SER A 193 -13.13 10.60 -10.77
C SER A 193 -11.68 10.87 -11.22
N ASP A 194 -11.16 12.06 -10.94
CA ASP A 194 -9.86 12.54 -11.42
C ASP A 194 -9.00 12.93 -10.22
N VAL A 195 -8.02 12.10 -9.85
CA VAL A 195 -7.13 12.43 -8.72
C VAL A 195 -5.70 11.95 -8.96
N ASP A 196 -4.75 12.89 -8.88
CA ASP A 196 -3.31 12.64 -9.02
C ASP A 196 -2.64 12.11 -7.73
N PHE A 197 -3.38 11.98 -6.61
CA PHE A 197 -2.87 11.50 -5.32
C PHE A 197 -3.89 10.63 -4.58
N PRO A 198 -3.45 9.69 -3.72
CA PRO A 198 -4.35 8.90 -2.90
C PRO A 198 -5.15 9.77 -1.93
N GLN A 199 -6.47 9.56 -1.85
CA GLN A 199 -7.38 10.31 -0.98
C GLN A 199 -8.05 9.43 0.07
N LEU A 200 -8.58 10.10 1.09
CA LEU A 200 -9.44 9.51 2.10
C LEU A 200 -10.73 10.32 2.16
N HIS A 201 -11.87 9.66 2.06
CA HIS A 201 -13.19 10.27 2.21
C HIS A 201 -13.96 9.58 3.32
N VAL A 202 -14.79 10.32 4.05
CA VAL A 202 -15.84 9.78 4.91
C VAL A 202 -17.19 10.00 4.28
N SER A 203 -18.09 9.06 4.50
CA SER A 203 -19.51 9.26 4.22
C SER A 203 -20.42 8.68 5.29
N THR A 204 -21.66 9.16 5.30
CA THR A 204 -22.75 8.52 6.02
C THR A 204 -22.86 7.03 5.66
N LYS A 205 -23.45 6.23 6.55
CA LYS A 205 -23.67 4.78 6.34
C LYS A 205 -24.38 4.44 5.02
N ASP A 206 -25.23 5.33 4.49
CA ASP A 206 -25.91 5.17 3.21
C ASP A 206 -25.10 5.66 1.99
N GLY A 207 -23.90 6.20 2.22
CA GLY A 207 -22.97 6.68 1.20
C GLY A 207 -23.36 8.02 0.55
N LYS A 208 -24.37 8.74 1.05
CA LYS A 208 -24.86 9.96 0.38
C LYS A 208 -24.00 11.18 0.65
N ASP A 209 -23.71 11.46 1.92
CA ASP A 209 -22.97 12.66 2.30
C ASP A 209 -21.49 12.31 2.34
N VAL A 210 -20.76 12.63 1.27
CA VAL A 210 -19.34 12.30 1.10
C VAL A 210 -18.50 13.54 1.30
N VAL A 211 -17.48 13.46 2.15
CA VAL A 211 -16.55 14.55 2.44
C VAL A 211 -15.12 14.01 2.46
N GLU A 212 -14.20 14.73 1.81
CA GLU A 212 -12.77 14.40 1.86
C GLU A 212 -12.21 14.71 3.25
N ILE A 213 -11.44 13.78 3.82
CA ILE A 213 -10.67 14.00 5.04
C ILE A 213 -9.25 14.40 4.66
N THR A 214 -8.84 15.57 5.13
CA THR A 214 -7.47 16.06 4.95
C THR A 214 -6.73 16.19 6.28
N GLY A 215 -5.39 16.23 6.23
CA GLY A 215 -4.56 16.50 7.41
C GLY A 215 -4.42 15.33 8.40
N VAL A 216 -4.84 14.12 8.01
CA VAL A 216 -4.67 12.89 8.80
C VAL A 216 -3.52 12.04 8.28
N ILE A 217 -3.02 11.15 9.14
CA ILE A 217 -1.99 10.17 8.80
C ILE A 217 -2.59 8.79 9.10
N PRO A 218 -3.23 8.14 8.12
CA PRO A 218 -3.69 6.78 8.27
C PRO A 218 -2.51 5.84 8.39
N ASP A 219 -2.66 4.87 9.28
CA ASP A 219 -1.70 3.81 9.52
C ASP A 219 -2.39 2.49 9.15
N LEU A 220 -2.25 2.10 7.88
CA LEU A 220 -2.92 0.95 7.27
C LEU A 220 -2.06 -0.30 7.42
N THR A 221 -2.60 -1.34 8.04
CA THR A 221 -2.03 -2.68 8.06
C THR A 221 -2.69 -3.55 6.98
N ASP A 222 -1.86 -4.19 6.17
CA ASP A 222 -2.28 -5.09 5.10
C ASP A 222 -1.44 -6.38 5.10
N ASP A 223 -2.11 -7.53 5.28
CA ASP A 223 -1.48 -8.85 5.37
C ASP A 223 -1.95 -9.82 4.28
N THR A 224 -1.42 -11.05 4.29
CA THR A 224 -1.74 -12.10 3.32
C THR A 224 -3.06 -12.84 3.58
N SER A 225 -3.83 -12.46 4.61
CA SER A 225 -5.15 -13.03 4.90
C SER A 225 -6.29 -12.28 4.20
N GLY A 226 -5.98 -11.15 3.56
CA GLY A 226 -6.97 -10.25 2.97
C GLY A 226 -7.67 -9.35 4.00
N LYS A 227 -7.41 -9.52 5.30
CA LYS A 227 -7.89 -8.62 6.34
C LYS A 227 -7.04 -7.35 6.33
N LYS A 228 -7.71 -6.22 6.17
CA LYS A 228 -7.10 -4.88 6.18
C LYS A 228 -7.79 -4.01 7.22
N SER A 229 -7.00 -3.20 7.91
CA SER A 229 -7.53 -2.17 8.81
C SER A 229 -6.56 -1.02 8.93
N PHE A 230 -7.08 0.18 9.12
CA PHE A 230 -6.24 1.34 9.42
C PHE A 230 -6.77 2.13 10.60
N THR A 231 -5.85 2.87 11.22
CA THR A 231 -6.16 3.81 12.30
C THR A 231 -5.64 5.20 11.95
N PHE A 232 -6.33 6.25 12.40
CA PHE A 232 -5.80 7.61 12.34
C PHE A 232 -6.39 8.46 13.46
N THR A 233 -5.69 9.55 13.79
CA THR A 233 -6.16 10.53 14.76
C THR A 233 -6.46 11.85 14.06
N ILE A 234 -7.60 12.45 14.38
CA ILE A 234 -7.99 13.79 13.92
C ILE A 234 -8.32 14.68 15.12
N THR A 235 -7.96 15.95 15.04
CA THR A 235 -8.30 16.98 16.03
C THR A 235 -9.41 17.85 15.46
N LYS A 236 -10.47 18.12 16.23
CA LYS A 236 -11.57 19.00 15.81
C LYS A 236 -11.07 20.44 15.70
N THR A 237 -11.30 21.05 14.57
CA THR A 237 -11.08 22.47 14.28
C THR A 237 -12.39 23.08 13.77
N GLN A 238 -12.42 24.40 13.57
CA GLN A 238 -13.56 25.05 12.93
C GLN A 238 -13.69 24.66 11.45
N GLU A 239 -12.58 24.32 10.80
CA GLU A 239 -12.51 24.04 9.37
C GLU A 239 -12.89 22.61 9.02
N ASN A 240 -12.69 21.65 9.94
CA ASN A 240 -12.96 20.22 9.70
C ASN A 240 -14.17 19.66 10.48
N ALA A 241 -15.07 20.53 10.93
CA ALA A 241 -16.15 20.14 11.84
C ALA A 241 -17.07 19.06 11.23
N ILE A 242 -17.31 19.12 9.92
CA ILE A 242 -18.18 18.18 9.20
C ILE A 242 -17.52 16.80 9.13
N GLU A 243 -16.27 16.75 8.69
CA GLU A 243 -15.43 15.56 8.62
C GLU A 243 -15.36 14.92 10.00
N PHE A 244 -15.04 15.72 11.02
CA PHE A 244 -14.91 15.27 12.39
C PHE A 244 -16.22 14.66 12.91
N ASP A 245 -17.36 15.29 12.64
CA ASP A 245 -18.66 14.83 13.13
C ASP A 245 -19.19 13.61 12.34
N LEU A 246 -18.79 13.43 11.08
CA LEU A 246 -19.06 12.23 10.28
C LEU A 246 -18.25 11.00 10.70
N LEU A 247 -17.17 11.17 11.48
CA LEU A 247 -16.37 10.05 11.99
C LEU A 247 -17.06 9.39 13.20
N VAL A 248 -18.04 8.54 12.90
CA VAL A 248 -18.80 7.74 13.86
C VAL A 248 -18.86 6.28 13.38
N ASN A 249 -19.15 5.34 14.29
CA ASN A 249 -19.24 3.93 13.93
C ASN A 249 -20.25 3.69 12.81
N ASP A 250 -19.97 2.67 11.99
CA ASP A 250 -20.72 2.27 10.79
C ASP A 250 -20.72 3.25 9.61
N ASN A 251 -20.20 4.47 9.76
CA ASN A 251 -19.95 5.33 8.62
C ASN A 251 -18.79 4.77 7.77
N ILE A 252 -18.82 5.12 6.49
CA ILE A 252 -17.97 4.50 5.49
C ILE A 252 -16.76 5.39 5.23
N LEU A 253 -15.58 4.80 5.18
CA LEU A 253 -14.38 5.44 4.67
C LEU A 253 -14.03 4.86 3.31
N TYR A 254 -13.71 5.72 2.35
CA TYR A 254 -13.17 5.34 1.04
C TYR A 254 -11.72 5.78 0.98
N LEU A 255 -10.83 4.83 0.76
CA LEU A 255 -9.39 5.03 0.79
C LEU A 255 -8.75 4.58 -0.52
N ASP A 256 -7.91 5.42 -1.10
CA ASP A 256 -7.00 4.99 -2.15
C ASP A 256 -5.75 4.35 -1.54
N GLU A 257 -5.57 3.06 -1.78
CA GLU A 257 -4.40 2.31 -1.35
C GLU A 257 -3.32 2.29 -2.44
N LYS A 258 -2.14 1.74 -2.12
CA LYS A 258 -1.06 1.62 -3.12
C LYS A 258 -1.44 0.73 -4.31
N LYS A 259 -2.27 -0.29 -4.11
CA LYS A 259 -2.64 -1.27 -5.16
C LYS A 259 -4.04 -1.06 -5.74
N PHE A 260 -4.99 -0.65 -4.91
CA PHE A 260 -6.39 -0.50 -5.30
C PHE A 260 -6.92 0.86 -4.84
N ASN A 261 -7.64 1.55 -5.73
CA ASN A 261 -8.27 2.82 -5.41
C ASN A 261 -9.67 2.60 -4.82
N HIS A 262 -10.20 3.60 -4.13
CA HIS A 262 -11.55 3.64 -3.59
C HIS A 262 -11.95 2.38 -2.77
N GLN A 263 -11.01 1.84 -2.00
CA GLN A 263 -11.28 0.72 -1.12
C GLN A 263 -12.21 1.14 0.00
N LYS A 264 -13.23 0.31 0.25
CA LYS A 264 -14.31 0.61 1.18
C LYS A 264 -14.03 0.00 2.54
N TYR A 265 -14.08 0.86 3.54
CA TYR A 265 -13.89 0.54 4.95
C TYR A 265 -15.10 1.00 5.76
N TYR A 266 -15.41 0.30 6.85
CA TYR A 266 -16.37 0.78 7.84
C TYR A 266 -15.63 1.19 9.11
N ILE A 267 -16.05 2.30 9.70
CA ILE A 267 -15.56 2.72 11.01
C ILE A 267 -16.09 1.74 12.05
N THR A 268 -15.18 0.99 12.66
CA THR A 268 -15.50 -0.04 13.66
C THR A 268 -15.28 0.45 15.09
N ASN A 269 -14.43 1.47 15.28
CA ASN A 269 -14.18 2.06 16.58
C ASN A 269 -13.86 3.56 16.48
N VAL A 270 -14.33 4.33 17.46
CA VAL A 270 -14.01 5.76 17.63
C VAL A 270 -13.72 6.03 19.12
N ASP A 271 -12.48 6.36 19.44
CA ASP A 271 -12.07 6.83 20.77
C ASP A 271 -12.07 8.37 20.78
N VAL A 272 -12.92 8.98 21.61
CA VAL A 272 -13.02 10.43 21.73
C VAL A 272 -12.27 10.89 22.98
N ARG A 273 -11.33 11.81 22.80
CA ARG A 273 -10.60 12.43 23.92
C ARG A 273 -10.76 13.94 23.90
N GLN A 274 -11.08 14.52 25.06
CA GLN A 274 -11.12 15.96 25.25
C GLN A 274 -10.11 16.38 26.32
N GLU A 275 -9.22 17.29 25.97
CA GLU A 275 -8.24 17.85 26.90
C GLU A 275 -7.94 19.29 26.52
N ASN A 276 -7.84 20.21 27.49
CA ASN A 276 -7.52 21.62 27.26
C ASN A 276 -8.38 22.29 26.17
N ASN A 277 -9.69 22.01 26.14
CA ASN A 277 -10.65 22.46 25.12
C ASN A 277 -10.37 21.98 23.68
N VAL A 278 -9.51 20.98 23.52
CA VAL A 278 -9.23 20.31 22.25
C VAL A 278 -9.94 18.96 22.24
N LEU A 279 -10.77 18.72 21.23
CA LEU A 279 -11.42 17.43 21.01
C LEU A 279 -10.67 16.64 19.93
N LYS A 280 -10.36 15.37 20.21
CA LYS A 280 -9.68 14.45 19.30
C LYS A 280 -10.48 13.18 19.14
N LYS A 281 -10.43 12.60 17.94
CA LYS A 281 -10.94 11.26 17.63
C LYS A 281 -9.79 10.40 17.14
N THR A 282 -9.62 9.23 17.74
CA THR A 282 -8.85 8.12 17.15
C THR A 282 -9.85 7.19 16.50
N VAL A 283 -9.77 7.02 15.19
CA VAL A 283 -10.72 6.25 14.38
C VAL A 283 -10.03 4.98 13.92
N THR A 284 -10.66 3.84 14.13
CA THR A 284 -10.25 2.56 13.54
C THR A 284 -11.28 2.11 12.53
N ALA A 285 -10.81 1.68 11.37
CA ALA A 285 -11.66 1.24 10.28
C ALA A 285 -11.18 -0.11 9.73
N SER A 286 -12.13 -0.99 9.45
CA SER A 286 -11.88 -2.33 8.92
C SER A 286 -12.46 -2.46 7.51
N HIS A 287 -11.74 -3.15 6.64
CA HIS A 287 -12.15 -3.30 5.24
C HIS A 287 -13.49 -4.04 5.14
N ILE A 288 -14.27 -3.71 4.10
CA ILE A 288 -15.60 -4.28 3.86
C ILE A 288 -15.63 -5.82 3.88
N PHE A 289 -14.54 -6.45 3.43
CA PHE A 289 -14.31 -7.89 3.51
C PHE A 289 -14.56 -8.44 4.92
N SER A 290 -13.87 -7.90 5.93
CA SER A 290 -14.00 -8.39 7.31
C SER A 290 -15.36 -8.04 7.92
N VAL A 291 -15.89 -6.85 7.61
CA VAL A 291 -17.09 -6.30 8.25
C VAL A 291 -18.37 -6.93 7.74
N LEU A 292 -18.45 -7.31 6.46
CA LEU A 292 -19.66 -7.92 5.92
C LEU A 292 -19.68 -9.44 6.03
N LEU A 293 -18.54 -10.12 5.88
CA LEU A 293 -18.51 -11.59 5.96
C LEU A 293 -18.84 -12.11 7.36
N ILE A 294 -18.55 -11.36 8.42
CA ILE A 294 -18.97 -11.73 9.77
C ILE A 294 -20.50 -11.72 9.97
N ASN A 295 -21.23 -10.94 9.16
CA ASN A 295 -22.68 -10.81 9.25
C ASN A 295 -23.44 -11.86 8.43
N ASN A 296 -22.75 -12.65 7.60
CA ASN A 296 -23.36 -13.74 6.86
C ASN A 296 -23.12 -15.06 7.58
N TYR A 297 -24.16 -15.86 7.76
CA TYR A 297 -24.09 -17.16 8.43
C TYR A 297 -24.55 -18.29 7.51
N VAL A 298 -23.69 -19.28 7.31
CA VAL A 298 -23.97 -20.45 6.45
C VAL A 298 -24.42 -21.60 7.33
N ASN A 299 -25.72 -21.87 7.35
CA ASN A 299 -26.30 -22.95 8.17
C ASN A 299 -26.06 -24.35 7.57
N GLU A 300 -25.84 -24.45 6.27
CA GLU A 300 -25.64 -25.72 5.59
C GLU A 300 -24.26 -26.29 5.91
N THR A 301 -24.21 -27.56 6.27
CA THR A 301 -22.96 -28.28 6.54
C THR A 301 -22.70 -29.33 5.47
N VAL A 302 -21.43 -29.48 5.11
CA VAL A 302 -20.99 -30.47 4.13
C VAL A 302 -19.87 -31.31 4.73
N SER A 303 -20.00 -32.63 4.60
CA SER A 303 -18.96 -33.60 4.99
C SER A 303 -18.54 -34.43 3.78
N LYS A 304 -17.50 -33.97 3.08
CA LYS A 304 -16.93 -34.67 1.92
C LYS A 304 -15.51 -34.17 1.65
N LYS A 305 -14.83 -34.85 0.72
CA LYS A 305 -13.63 -34.28 0.08
C LYS A 305 -14.02 -33.09 -0.78
N MET A 306 -13.59 -31.89 -0.40
CA MET A 306 -13.92 -30.64 -1.06
C MET A 306 -12.69 -30.02 -1.73
N THR A 307 -12.86 -29.56 -2.95
CA THR A 307 -11.93 -28.63 -3.60
C THR A 307 -12.01 -27.26 -2.93
N ILE A 308 -10.95 -26.45 -3.08
CA ILE A 308 -10.96 -25.06 -2.59
C ILE A 308 -12.13 -24.27 -3.20
N LYS A 309 -12.49 -24.56 -4.46
CA LYS A 309 -13.61 -23.92 -5.17
C LYS A 309 -14.92 -24.18 -4.44
N GLU A 310 -15.24 -25.44 -4.15
CA GLU A 310 -16.47 -25.81 -3.46
C GLU A 310 -16.55 -25.21 -2.04
N ALA A 311 -15.41 -25.08 -1.37
CA ALA A 311 -15.35 -24.46 -0.06
C ALA A 311 -15.67 -22.95 -0.13
N PHE A 312 -15.07 -22.21 -1.07
CA PHE A 312 -15.40 -20.80 -1.30
C PHE A 312 -16.85 -20.59 -1.77
N ASP A 313 -17.34 -21.43 -2.68
CA ASP A 313 -18.74 -21.37 -3.16
C ASP A 313 -19.72 -21.48 -1.98
N LEU A 314 -19.46 -22.39 -1.02
CA LEU A 314 -20.30 -22.54 0.18
C LEU A 314 -20.09 -21.41 1.18
N ALA A 315 -18.84 -21.04 1.47
CA ALA A 315 -18.50 -20.01 2.46
C ALA A 315 -19.03 -18.62 2.08
N LEU A 316 -19.11 -18.31 0.78
CA LEU A 316 -19.59 -17.02 0.26
C LEU A 316 -21.05 -17.07 -0.19
N LYS A 317 -21.76 -18.16 0.08
CA LYS A 317 -23.19 -18.29 -0.23
C LYS A 317 -23.98 -17.13 0.37
N ASP A 318 -24.87 -16.56 -0.42
CA ASP A 318 -25.73 -15.42 -0.07
C ASP A 318 -24.97 -14.11 0.26
N THR A 319 -23.68 -14.04 -0.08
CA THR A 319 -22.89 -12.81 0.01
C THR A 319 -22.75 -12.11 -1.35
N PRO A 320 -22.51 -10.79 -1.37
CA PRO A 320 -22.16 -10.08 -2.61
C PRO A 320 -20.70 -10.31 -3.05
N PHE A 321 -19.90 -11.07 -2.31
CA PHE A 321 -18.49 -11.26 -2.61
C PHE A 321 -18.29 -12.28 -3.73
N LYS A 322 -17.38 -11.96 -4.64
CA LYS A 322 -16.88 -12.88 -5.68
C LYS A 322 -15.42 -13.20 -5.38
N TYR A 323 -14.95 -14.34 -5.85
CA TYR A 323 -13.55 -14.70 -5.73
C TYR A 323 -12.95 -15.09 -7.09
N GLU A 324 -11.65 -14.88 -7.22
CA GLU A 324 -10.86 -15.23 -8.40
C GLU A 324 -9.65 -16.06 -7.97
N LEU A 325 -9.55 -17.29 -8.47
CA LEU A 325 -8.39 -18.14 -8.25
C LEU A 325 -7.25 -17.71 -9.18
N LYS A 326 -6.10 -17.36 -8.61
CA LYS A 326 -4.88 -16.98 -9.35
C LYS A 326 -4.00 -18.17 -9.69
N ALA A 327 -4.49 -19.38 -9.46
CA ALA A 327 -3.92 -20.63 -9.89
C ALA A 327 -5.06 -21.61 -10.26
N PRO A 328 -4.82 -22.57 -11.17
CA PRO A 328 -5.77 -23.64 -11.48
C PRO A 328 -6.25 -24.38 -10.22
N VAL A 329 -7.53 -24.79 -10.20
CA VAL A 329 -8.14 -25.47 -9.03
C VAL A 329 -7.37 -26.73 -8.61
N ASN A 330 -6.83 -27.47 -9.58
CA ASN A 330 -6.08 -28.71 -9.35
C ASN A 330 -4.72 -28.51 -8.67
N GLU A 331 -4.21 -27.27 -8.62
CA GLU A 331 -3.00 -26.94 -7.88
C GLU A 331 -3.21 -26.84 -6.37
N PHE A 332 -4.47 -26.71 -5.94
CA PHE A 332 -4.87 -26.78 -4.55
C PHE A 332 -5.29 -28.21 -4.23
N GLN A 333 -4.66 -28.80 -3.21
CA GLN A 333 -5.04 -30.14 -2.76
C GLN A 333 -6.46 -30.11 -2.21
N ALA A 334 -7.33 -31.01 -2.69
CA ALA A 334 -8.66 -31.18 -2.12
C ALA A 334 -8.55 -31.78 -0.71
N MET A 335 -9.29 -31.19 0.23
CA MET A 335 -9.24 -31.54 1.66
C MET A 335 -10.49 -32.30 2.05
N GLU A 336 -10.33 -33.33 2.89
CA GLU A 336 -11.47 -33.94 3.58
C GLU A 336 -12.01 -32.93 4.60
N GLN A 337 -13.25 -32.51 4.40
CA GLN A 337 -13.96 -31.60 5.26
C GLN A 337 -15.06 -32.35 6.02
N GLU A 338 -15.19 -32.07 7.31
CA GLU A 338 -16.23 -32.63 8.17
C GLU A 338 -17.05 -31.49 8.76
N ASN A 339 -18.36 -31.51 8.49
CA ASN A 339 -19.32 -30.47 8.83
C ASN A 339 -18.87 -29.04 8.48
N PHE A 340 -18.19 -28.86 7.35
CA PHE A 340 -17.80 -27.52 6.88
C PHE A 340 -19.07 -26.71 6.57
N GLY A 341 -19.22 -25.56 7.23
CA GLY A 341 -20.47 -24.82 7.35
C GLY A 341 -20.74 -24.45 8.81
N ASP A 342 -22.01 -24.20 9.16
CA ASP A 342 -22.48 -23.84 10.51
C ASP A 342 -21.64 -22.73 11.18
N GLY A 343 -21.27 -21.73 10.40
CA GLY A 343 -20.37 -20.66 10.82
C GLY A 343 -20.63 -19.39 10.02
N ASN A 344 -20.12 -18.27 10.54
CA ASN A 344 -20.12 -17.05 9.75
C ASN A 344 -19.11 -17.14 8.61
N SER A 345 -19.33 -16.40 7.52
CA SER A 345 -18.45 -16.49 6.35
C SER A 345 -17.01 -16.12 6.67
N THR A 346 -16.74 -15.21 7.63
CA THR A 346 -15.35 -14.87 7.96
C THR A 346 -14.61 -16.05 8.60
N GLU A 347 -15.25 -16.80 9.50
CA GLU A 347 -14.70 -18.00 10.13
C GLU A 347 -14.51 -19.13 9.11
N LEU A 348 -15.45 -19.29 8.18
CA LEU A 348 -15.33 -20.27 7.11
C LEU A 348 -14.18 -19.95 6.14
N ILE A 349 -13.97 -18.67 5.84
CA ILE A 349 -12.80 -18.22 5.06
C ILE A 349 -11.50 -18.46 5.84
N ASP A 350 -11.45 -18.15 7.13
CA ASP A 350 -10.28 -18.44 7.98
C ASP A 350 -9.99 -19.94 8.03
N LYS A 351 -11.03 -20.78 8.09
CA LYS A 351 -10.91 -22.23 7.98
C LYS A 351 -10.39 -22.66 6.61
N ILE A 352 -10.84 -22.04 5.51
CA ILE A 352 -10.30 -22.31 4.17
C ILE A 352 -8.81 -21.94 4.09
N VAL A 353 -8.41 -20.78 4.62
CA VAL A 353 -7.00 -20.34 4.67
C VAL A 353 -6.16 -21.36 5.44
N SER A 354 -6.62 -21.80 6.61
CA SER A 354 -5.95 -22.81 7.44
C SER A 354 -5.90 -24.19 6.79
N ASP A 355 -6.97 -24.59 6.09
CA ASP A 355 -7.09 -25.94 5.54
C ASP A 355 -6.37 -26.13 4.22
N TYR A 356 -6.52 -25.17 3.31
CA TYR A 356 -6.00 -25.25 1.94
C TYR A 356 -4.69 -24.46 1.76
N GLY A 357 -4.32 -23.61 2.73
CA GLY A 357 -3.16 -22.74 2.65
C GLY A 357 -3.16 -21.61 1.61
N PRO A 358 -4.29 -21.13 1.05
CA PRO A 358 -4.27 -20.00 0.15
C PRO A 358 -3.88 -18.71 0.89
N GLU A 359 -3.43 -17.74 0.12
CA GLU A 359 -3.22 -16.37 0.57
C GLU A 359 -4.17 -15.45 -0.19
N LEU A 360 -4.73 -14.48 0.51
CA LEU A 360 -5.80 -13.64 0.00
C LEU A 360 -5.35 -12.19 -0.13
N ASP A 361 -5.83 -11.55 -1.19
CA ASP A 361 -5.83 -10.10 -1.32
C ASP A 361 -7.25 -9.67 -1.71
N VAL A 362 -7.65 -8.45 -1.35
CA VAL A 362 -9.04 -8.01 -1.52
C VAL A 362 -9.09 -6.66 -2.21
N ASP A 363 -10.00 -6.58 -3.19
CA ASP A 363 -10.45 -5.37 -3.85
C ASP A 363 -11.95 -5.24 -3.63
N ASN A 364 -12.34 -4.53 -2.58
CA ASN A 364 -13.74 -4.40 -2.15
C ASN A 364 -14.45 -5.77 -2.06
N TYR A 365 -15.35 -6.06 -3.00
CA TYR A 365 -16.14 -7.30 -3.04
C TYR A 365 -15.47 -8.44 -3.84
N LYS A 366 -14.27 -8.21 -4.37
CA LYS A 366 -13.49 -9.21 -5.11
C LYS A 366 -12.36 -9.75 -4.23
N ILE A 367 -12.35 -11.06 -4.01
CA ILE A 367 -11.33 -11.79 -3.27
C ILE A 367 -10.37 -12.45 -4.26
N LEU A 368 -9.11 -12.06 -4.25
CA LEU A 368 -8.06 -12.66 -5.07
C LEU A 368 -7.39 -13.78 -4.27
N VAL A 369 -7.51 -15.02 -4.74
CA VAL A 369 -7.05 -16.21 -4.03
C VAL A 369 -5.79 -16.76 -4.69
N TYR A 370 -4.67 -16.64 -4.00
CA TYR A 370 -3.36 -17.12 -4.45
C TYR A 370 -3.01 -18.42 -3.75
N LYS A 371 -2.35 -19.35 -4.45
CA LYS A 371 -1.70 -20.50 -3.79
C LYS A 371 -0.51 -20.05 -2.95
N LYS A 372 0.26 -19.10 -3.50
CA LYS A 372 1.30 -18.34 -2.83
C LYS A 372 1.50 -17.05 -3.62
N MET A 373 1.37 -15.89 -2.99
CA MET A 373 1.57 -14.60 -3.64
C MET A 373 3.02 -14.12 -3.50
N GLY A 374 3.41 -13.18 -4.35
CA GLY A 374 4.72 -12.54 -4.34
C GLY A 374 5.80 -13.26 -5.15
N ARG A 375 6.97 -12.62 -5.23
CA ARG A 375 8.13 -13.02 -6.01
C ARG A 375 9.42 -12.84 -5.18
N LYS A 376 10.53 -13.39 -5.65
CA LYS A 376 11.84 -13.04 -5.11
C LYS A 376 12.24 -11.67 -5.63
N ILE A 377 12.56 -10.76 -4.73
CA ILE A 377 12.98 -9.40 -5.06
C ILE A 377 14.49 -9.36 -5.10
N ASN A 378 15.04 -8.81 -6.17
CA ASN A 378 16.48 -8.57 -6.28
C ASN A 378 16.86 -7.25 -5.58
N PHE A 379 16.60 -7.21 -4.28
CA PHE A 379 16.83 -6.07 -3.41
C PHE A 379 17.20 -6.57 -2.02
N THR A 380 18.19 -5.92 -1.40
CA THR A 380 18.63 -6.24 -0.05
C THR A 380 18.22 -5.12 0.90
N LEU A 381 17.56 -5.50 1.99
CA LEU A 381 17.40 -4.65 3.16
C LEU A 381 18.67 -4.75 4.01
N ASP A 382 19.47 -3.71 3.99
CA ASP A 382 20.79 -3.63 4.59
C ASP A 382 20.81 -2.58 5.70
N SER A 383 21.20 -2.98 6.92
CA SER A 383 21.19 -2.09 8.08
C SER A 383 22.15 -0.90 7.98
N ARG A 384 23.10 -0.96 7.04
CA ARG A 384 24.06 0.12 6.78
C ARG A 384 23.50 1.19 5.85
N TYR A 385 22.36 0.92 5.19
CA TYR A 385 21.82 1.78 4.15
C TYR A 385 20.32 2.04 4.36
N ASN A 386 19.46 1.09 4.00
CA ASN A 386 18.02 1.28 3.75
C ASN A 386 17.14 0.61 4.81
N MET A 387 17.74 0.02 5.85
CA MET A 387 17.05 -0.63 6.96
C MET A 387 17.61 -0.12 8.31
N PRO A 388 17.32 1.13 8.72
CA PRO A 388 17.88 1.69 9.96
C PRO A 388 17.59 0.87 11.22
N GLY A 389 16.53 0.06 11.23
CA GLY A 389 16.13 -0.75 12.37
C GLY A 389 15.65 -2.13 11.97
N ILE A 390 15.96 -3.12 12.81
CA ILE A 390 15.43 -4.48 12.75
C ILE A 390 15.12 -4.97 14.17
N SER A 391 13.98 -5.62 14.34
CA SER A 391 13.58 -6.29 15.59
C SER A 391 13.30 -7.77 15.29
N ILE A 392 13.99 -8.66 15.99
CA ILE A 392 13.80 -10.11 15.86
C ILE A 392 13.25 -10.60 17.20
N LYS A 393 12.02 -11.08 17.18
CA LYS A 393 11.35 -11.66 18.35
C LYS A 393 11.23 -13.16 18.13
N VAL A 394 11.76 -13.94 19.07
CA VAL A 394 11.63 -15.40 19.10
C VAL A 394 10.85 -15.78 20.35
N ASN A 395 9.73 -16.48 20.17
CA ASN A 395 8.88 -16.94 21.27
C ASN A 395 8.69 -18.46 21.19
N SER A 396 9.14 -19.18 22.23
CA SER A 396 8.96 -20.63 22.36
C SER A 396 7.88 -21.03 23.36
N GLN A 397 7.17 -20.06 23.95
CA GLN A 397 6.14 -20.31 24.97
C GLN A 397 5.01 -21.21 24.44
N ASN A 398 4.64 -21.05 23.17
CA ASN A 398 3.58 -21.81 22.52
C ASN A 398 4.09 -23.06 21.77
N SER A 399 5.38 -23.36 21.86
CA SER A 399 5.94 -24.52 21.18
C SER A 399 5.56 -25.82 21.92
N THR A 400 5.03 -26.78 21.17
CA THR A 400 4.44 -28.00 21.70
C THR A 400 4.96 -29.22 20.94
N THR A 401 5.10 -30.35 21.63
CA THR A 401 5.63 -31.60 21.04
C THR A 401 4.57 -32.70 20.98
N ARG A 402 3.45 -32.54 21.69
CA ARG A 402 2.35 -33.51 21.69
C ARG A 402 1.03 -32.87 22.09
N ALA A 403 -0.07 -33.50 21.68
CA ALA A 403 -1.43 -33.09 22.06
C ALA A 403 -2.40 -34.28 22.00
N TRP A 404 -3.45 -34.21 22.81
CA TRP A 404 -4.59 -35.11 22.72
C TRP A 404 -5.66 -34.54 21.78
N GLY A 405 -6.32 -35.42 21.03
CA GLY A 405 -7.47 -35.09 20.18
C GLY A 405 -8.69 -35.92 20.57
N TYR A 406 -9.80 -35.23 20.82
CA TYR A 406 -11.11 -35.80 21.16
C TYR A 406 -12.11 -35.38 20.09
N GLY A 407 -12.68 -36.37 19.40
CA GLY A 407 -13.69 -36.13 18.35
C GLY A 407 -15.11 -36.11 18.90
N ALA A 408 -16.06 -36.30 18.00
CA ALA A 408 -17.48 -36.46 18.30
C ALA A 408 -17.74 -37.60 19.29
N THR A 409 -18.67 -37.35 20.21
CA THR A 409 -19.26 -38.37 21.06
C THR A 409 -20.39 -39.10 20.35
N LYS A 410 -20.55 -40.40 20.64
CA LYS A 410 -21.66 -41.21 20.14
C LYS A 410 -22.96 -40.68 20.72
N LYS A 411 -24.02 -40.62 19.89
CA LYS A 411 -25.36 -40.13 20.28
C LYS A 411 -25.96 -40.77 21.54
N ASN A 412 -25.55 -41.99 21.89
CA ASN A 412 -26.06 -42.73 23.05
C ASN A 412 -25.18 -42.56 24.30
N SER A 413 -24.16 -41.72 24.25
CA SER A 413 -23.28 -41.46 25.38
C SER A 413 -23.97 -40.55 26.39
N THR A 414 -24.59 -41.13 27.42
CA THR A 414 -25.28 -40.40 28.49
C THR A 414 -24.40 -40.10 29.71
N ASP A 415 -23.21 -40.69 29.78
CA ASP A 415 -22.27 -40.50 30.89
C ASP A 415 -21.30 -39.37 30.58
N SER A 416 -21.48 -38.22 31.23
CA SER A 416 -20.60 -37.05 31.09
C SER A 416 -19.21 -37.28 31.69
N LYS A 417 -19.02 -38.30 32.53
CA LYS A 417 -17.72 -38.62 33.15
C LYS A 417 -16.89 -39.57 32.29
N ASN A 418 -17.54 -40.45 31.53
CA ASN A 418 -16.90 -41.38 30.59
C ASN A 418 -17.58 -41.35 29.22
N PRO A 419 -17.38 -40.27 28.45
CA PRO A 419 -17.98 -40.13 27.13
C PRO A 419 -17.49 -41.23 26.18
N GLN A 420 -18.41 -41.84 25.45
CA GLN A 420 -18.07 -42.76 24.36
C GLN A 420 -17.88 -41.97 23.06
N TYR A 421 -16.68 -42.01 22.49
CA TYR A 421 -16.34 -41.29 21.27
C TYR A 421 -16.59 -42.12 20.00
N GLU A 422 -16.83 -41.45 18.88
CA GLU A 422 -16.94 -42.07 17.55
C GLU A 422 -15.63 -42.78 17.13
N PHE A 423 -14.50 -42.30 17.63
CA PHE A 423 -13.20 -42.99 17.60
C PHE A 423 -12.45 -42.73 18.91
N GLU A 424 -11.58 -43.66 19.30
CA GLU A 424 -10.76 -43.52 20.51
C GLU A 424 -9.94 -42.21 20.48
N PRO A 425 -9.88 -41.44 21.59
CA PRO A 425 -9.04 -40.25 21.66
C PRO A 425 -7.60 -40.53 21.22
N ILE A 426 -7.03 -39.61 20.45
CA ILE A 426 -5.74 -39.79 19.79
C ILE A 426 -4.69 -38.95 20.50
N LEU A 427 -3.62 -39.59 20.96
CA LEU A 427 -2.40 -38.87 21.34
C LEU A 427 -1.49 -38.75 20.11
N TYR A 428 -1.28 -37.53 19.65
CA TYR A 428 -0.26 -37.25 18.65
C TYR A 428 1.03 -36.81 19.35
N VAL A 429 2.15 -37.43 18.94
CA VAL A 429 3.51 -37.08 19.37
C VAL A 429 4.30 -36.69 18.13
N HIS A 430 4.96 -35.53 18.18
CA HIS A 430 5.81 -35.08 17.09
C HIS A 430 6.95 -36.09 16.86
N PRO A 431 7.27 -36.47 15.60
CA PRO A 431 8.28 -37.51 15.32
C PRO A 431 9.68 -37.23 15.89
N GLU A 432 10.02 -35.95 16.06
CA GLU A 432 11.31 -35.49 16.58
C GLU A 432 11.22 -34.89 17.99
N GLU A 433 10.22 -35.27 18.78
CA GLU A 433 10.00 -34.71 20.11
C GLU A 433 11.24 -34.76 21.02
N ASP A 434 12.04 -35.81 20.90
CA ASP A 434 13.29 -36.00 21.64
C ASP A 434 14.26 -34.82 21.48
N LYS A 435 14.24 -34.14 20.34
CA LYS A 435 15.04 -32.94 20.06
C LYS A 435 14.55 -31.68 20.78
N PHE A 436 13.35 -31.70 21.35
CA PHE A 436 12.62 -30.53 21.83
C PHE A 436 12.19 -30.61 23.31
N LEU A 437 12.73 -31.58 24.04
CA LEU A 437 12.44 -31.77 25.46
C LEU A 437 13.07 -30.65 26.31
N LEU A 438 12.34 -30.18 27.32
CA LEU A 438 12.86 -29.28 28.35
C LEU A 438 13.07 -30.08 29.63
N GLU A 439 14.32 -30.18 30.08
CA GLU A 439 14.69 -31.05 31.22
C GLU A 439 14.26 -32.52 31.02
N GLY A 440 14.23 -32.99 29.77
CA GLY A 440 13.76 -34.34 29.43
C GLY A 440 12.24 -34.50 29.43
N LEU A 441 11.47 -33.42 29.63
CA LEU A 441 10.01 -33.43 29.64
C LEU A 441 9.43 -32.90 28.32
N PRO A 442 8.30 -33.47 27.85
CA PRO A 442 7.60 -33.00 26.66
C PRO A 442 6.83 -31.70 26.91
N ARG A 443 6.45 -31.02 25.83
CA ARG A 443 5.62 -29.80 25.88
C ARG A 443 4.22 -30.10 25.35
N TRP A 444 3.22 -29.92 26.19
CA TRP A 444 1.83 -30.25 25.86
C TRP A 444 1.13 -29.07 25.22
N ALA A 445 0.49 -29.29 24.06
CA ALA A 445 -0.52 -28.37 23.56
C ALA A 445 -1.85 -28.62 24.28
N ASP A 446 -2.71 -27.61 24.28
CA ASP A 446 -4.10 -27.80 24.65
C ASP A 446 -4.74 -28.90 23.79
N PRO A 447 -5.59 -29.76 24.38
CA PRO A 447 -6.22 -30.82 23.62
C PRO A 447 -7.20 -30.23 22.58
N ILE A 448 -7.20 -30.78 21.36
CA ILE A 448 -8.25 -30.50 20.39
C ILE A 448 -9.50 -31.26 20.84
N LYS A 449 -10.60 -30.53 21.06
CA LYS A 449 -11.92 -31.12 21.33
C LYS A 449 -12.89 -30.59 20.28
N ASP A 450 -13.28 -31.46 19.37
CA ASP A 450 -14.10 -31.06 18.22
C ASP A 450 -15.17 -32.11 17.95
N GLU A 451 -16.40 -31.81 18.39
CA GLU A 451 -17.57 -32.67 18.20
C GLU A 451 -17.99 -32.79 16.73
N THR A 452 -17.41 -31.98 15.84
CA THR A 452 -17.65 -32.08 14.40
C THR A 452 -16.79 -33.18 13.75
N ILE A 453 -15.65 -33.55 14.35
CA ILE A 453 -14.74 -34.54 13.80
C ILE A 453 -15.20 -35.95 14.20
N LYS A 454 -15.61 -36.75 13.23
CA LYS A 454 -16.08 -38.14 13.37
C LYS A 454 -15.09 -39.18 12.87
N LYS A 455 -14.03 -38.77 12.15
CA LYS A 455 -12.98 -39.68 11.68
C LYS A 455 -11.64 -39.44 12.37
N ALA A 456 -11.00 -40.54 12.78
CA ALA A 456 -9.66 -40.53 13.36
C ALA A 456 -8.60 -39.88 12.44
N SER A 457 -8.68 -40.10 11.13
CA SER A 457 -7.73 -39.53 10.15
C SER A 457 -7.78 -37.99 10.11
N SER A 458 -8.97 -37.42 10.25
CA SER A 458 -9.19 -35.98 10.26
C SER A 458 -8.62 -35.38 11.54
N MET A 459 -8.84 -36.04 12.69
CA MET A 459 -8.23 -35.66 13.97
C MET A 459 -6.69 -35.71 13.93
N VAL A 460 -6.09 -36.76 13.36
CA VAL A 460 -4.63 -36.83 13.19
C VAL A 460 -4.11 -35.66 12.36
N SER A 461 -4.83 -35.27 11.30
CA SER A 461 -4.45 -34.15 10.46
C SER A 461 -4.53 -32.82 11.20
N ALA A 462 -5.57 -32.62 12.02
CA ALA A 462 -5.72 -31.46 12.89
C ALA A 462 -4.59 -31.39 13.94
N LEU A 463 -4.28 -32.51 14.61
CA LEU A 463 -3.21 -32.60 15.61
C LEU A 463 -1.83 -32.32 15.01
N LYS A 464 -1.55 -32.77 13.78
CA LYS A 464 -0.31 -32.47 13.06
C LYS A 464 -0.12 -30.98 12.77
N LYS A 465 -1.21 -30.24 12.55
CA LYS A 465 -1.17 -28.78 12.36
C LYS A 465 -1.05 -28.03 13.68
N HIS A 466 -1.69 -28.54 14.74
CA HIS A 466 -1.75 -27.93 16.06
C HIS A 466 -0.44 -28.09 16.86
N VAL A 467 0.21 -29.25 16.76
CA VAL A 467 1.47 -29.52 17.46
C VAL A 467 2.64 -28.96 16.64
N ASN A 468 3.25 -27.91 17.18
CA ASN A 468 4.37 -27.21 16.56
C ASN A 468 5.54 -27.06 17.54
N PRO A 469 6.62 -27.85 17.39
CA PRO A 469 7.75 -27.79 18.33
C PRO A 469 8.68 -26.59 18.08
N TYR A 470 8.50 -25.89 16.97
CA TYR A 470 9.35 -24.78 16.56
C TYR A 470 8.84 -23.45 17.18
N PRO A 471 9.74 -22.51 17.50
CA PRO A 471 9.40 -21.25 18.11
C PRO A 471 8.89 -20.32 17.01
N GLU A 472 7.99 -19.44 17.39
CA GLU A 472 7.52 -18.40 16.51
C GLU A 472 8.59 -17.32 16.42
N MET A 473 9.07 -17.05 15.20
CA MET A 473 9.99 -15.96 14.94
C MET A 473 9.31 -14.89 14.10
N THR A 474 9.24 -13.68 14.66
CA THR A 474 8.78 -12.48 13.97
C THR A 474 9.99 -11.59 13.72
N VAL A 475 10.20 -11.22 12.45
CA VAL A 475 11.20 -10.23 12.06
C VAL A 475 10.45 -8.97 11.63
N GLU A 476 10.70 -7.86 12.30
CA GLU A 476 10.19 -6.54 11.92
C GLU A 476 11.36 -5.70 11.41
N ALA A 477 11.21 -5.02 10.28
CA ALA A 477 12.22 -4.10 9.77
C ALA A 477 11.63 -2.72 9.52
N ASP A 478 12.38 -1.68 9.91
CA ASP A 478 12.09 -0.30 9.59
C ASP A 478 12.74 0.00 8.24
N PHE A 479 11.93 0.09 7.18
CA PHE A 479 12.45 0.40 5.85
C PHE A 479 12.58 1.90 5.66
N GLN A 480 13.72 2.36 5.18
CA GLN A 480 13.94 3.74 4.77
C GLN A 480 14.20 3.81 3.28
N LYS A 481 13.31 4.51 2.56
CA LYS A 481 13.51 4.76 1.13
C LYS A 481 14.66 5.75 0.96
N ILE A 482 15.74 5.32 0.30
CA ILE A 482 16.88 6.20 -0.02
C ILE A 482 16.64 6.78 -1.41
N TYR A 483 16.47 8.09 -1.50
CA TYR A 483 16.37 8.75 -2.79
C TYR A 483 17.77 8.99 -3.37
N GLU A 484 18.27 8.01 -4.11
CA GLU A 484 19.49 8.13 -4.91
C GLU A 484 19.10 7.98 -6.40
N PRO A 485 19.24 9.01 -7.24
CA PRO A 485 18.82 8.96 -8.64
C PRO A 485 19.41 7.79 -9.44
N LYS A 486 20.62 7.32 -9.07
CA LYS A 486 21.26 6.15 -9.68
C LYS A 486 20.64 4.81 -9.25
N LEU A 487 20.01 4.75 -8.08
CA LEU A 487 19.36 3.55 -7.54
C LEU A 487 17.92 3.38 -8.03
N LEU A 488 17.25 4.47 -8.45
CA LEU A 488 15.86 4.45 -8.94
C LEU A 488 15.61 3.50 -10.14
N LYS A 489 16.65 3.19 -10.94
CA LYS A 489 16.55 2.31 -12.12
C LYS A 489 16.83 0.83 -11.81
N ILE A 490 17.26 0.50 -10.59
CA ILE A 490 17.67 -0.86 -10.21
C ILE A 490 16.94 -1.40 -8.98
N GLU A 491 16.38 -0.53 -8.14
CA GLU A 491 15.61 -0.92 -6.96
C GLU A 491 14.22 -1.45 -7.39
N GLN A 492 13.95 -2.72 -7.10
CA GLN A 492 12.65 -3.32 -7.38
C GLN A 492 11.65 -2.96 -6.29
N ASP A 493 10.48 -2.46 -6.70
CA ASP A 493 9.35 -2.35 -5.79
C ASP A 493 8.96 -3.74 -5.26
N PHE A 494 8.66 -3.77 -3.96
CA PHE A 494 8.22 -4.96 -3.25
C PHE A 494 6.85 -4.74 -2.60
N TRP A 495 6.17 -5.84 -2.34
CA TRP A 495 4.84 -5.92 -1.75
C TRP A 495 4.72 -7.12 -0.82
N LYS A 496 3.63 -7.16 -0.04
CA LYS A 496 3.34 -8.32 0.81
C LYS A 496 3.34 -9.60 -0.03
N GLY A 497 3.92 -10.64 0.54
CA GLY A 497 4.15 -11.94 -0.08
C GLY A 497 5.50 -12.10 -0.78
N ASP A 498 6.21 -11.01 -1.05
CA ASP A 498 7.54 -11.06 -1.66
C ASP A 498 8.60 -11.62 -0.69
N THR A 499 9.61 -12.27 -1.26
CA THR A 499 10.81 -12.70 -0.54
C THR A 499 11.92 -11.70 -0.77
N ILE A 500 12.48 -11.18 0.32
CA ILE A 500 13.49 -10.12 0.34
C ILE A 500 14.69 -10.59 1.16
N HIS A 501 15.89 -10.31 0.67
CA HIS A 501 17.11 -10.61 1.40
C HIS A 501 17.34 -9.53 2.48
N ILE A 502 17.61 -9.95 3.72
CA ILE A 502 17.96 -9.04 4.83
C ILE A 502 19.41 -9.29 5.23
N LEU A 503 20.16 -8.20 5.38
CA LEU A 503 21.49 -8.16 5.96
C LEU A 503 21.53 -7.12 7.09
N ALA A 504 21.55 -7.60 8.33
CA ALA A 504 21.79 -6.78 9.51
C ALA A 504 23.24 -6.92 9.96
N ASP A 505 23.96 -5.80 9.93
CA ASP A 505 25.37 -5.67 10.28
C ASP A 505 25.57 -4.60 11.36
N THR A 506 26.59 -4.78 12.18
CA THR A 506 27.02 -3.87 13.24
C THR A 506 28.54 -3.76 13.26
N ALA A 507 29.10 -2.84 14.04
CA ALA A 507 30.56 -2.79 14.23
C ALA A 507 31.16 -4.10 14.81
N ALA A 508 30.33 -4.95 15.41
CA ALA A 508 30.70 -6.27 15.93
C ALA A 508 30.49 -7.42 14.92
N GLY A 509 30.08 -7.11 13.68
CA GLY A 509 29.78 -8.06 12.60
C GLY A 509 28.29 -8.27 12.35
N ILE A 510 28.01 -9.22 11.45
CA ILE A 510 26.67 -9.59 10.98
C ILE A 510 25.86 -10.22 12.11
N THR A 511 24.72 -9.60 12.42
CA THR A 511 23.79 -10.05 13.47
C THR A 511 22.63 -10.86 12.91
N PHE A 512 22.25 -10.64 11.65
CA PHE A 512 21.23 -11.42 10.95
C PHE A 512 21.46 -11.36 9.45
N GLU A 513 21.38 -12.52 8.78
CA GLU A 513 21.41 -12.62 7.32
C GLU A 513 20.51 -13.77 6.90
N ASP A 514 19.47 -13.46 6.12
CA ASP A 514 18.52 -14.46 5.62
C ASP A 514 17.63 -13.93 4.50
N ASP A 515 17.08 -14.84 3.70
CA ASP A 515 15.97 -14.55 2.81
C ASP A 515 14.67 -14.71 3.60
N VAL A 516 13.95 -13.62 3.84
CA VAL A 516 12.70 -13.63 4.59
C VAL A 516 11.52 -13.23 3.72
N ARG A 517 10.33 -13.73 4.08
CA ARG A 517 9.11 -13.44 3.33
C ARG A 517 8.26 -12.39 4.03
N LEU A 518 7.95 -11.31 3.32
CA LEU A 518 7.09 -10.24 3.81
C LEU A 518 5.66 -10.77 3.94
N VAL A 519 5.07 -10.72 5.14
CA VAL A 519 3.70 -11.23 5.38
C VAL A 519 2.72 -10.13 5.74
N SER A 520 3.22 -9.00 6.25
CA SER A 520 2.40 -7.83 6.54
C SER A 520 3.19 -6.55 6.29
N ILE A 521 2.50 -5.55 5.77
CA ILE A 521 3.01 -4.20 5.58
C ILE A 521 2.11 -3.22 6.32
N GLN A 522 2.73 -2.31 7.06
CA GLN A 522 2.06 -1.21 7.75
C GLN A 522 2.57 0.12 7.19
N TYR A 523 1.70 0.94 6.62
CA TYR A 523 2.11 2.14 5.87
C TYR A 523 1.06 3.25 5.86
N ASN A 524 1.47 4.46 5.48
CA ASN A 524 0.54 5.55 5.23
C ASN A 524 0.13 5.59 3.75
N PRO A 525 -1.11 5.20 3.40
CA PRO A 525 -1.60 5.17 2.02
C PRO A 525 -1.69 6.58 1.38
N LEU A 526 -1.86 7.63 2.18
CA LEU A 526 -1.93 9.02 1.70
C LEU A 526 -0.54 9.64 1.47
N ASN A 527 0.53 8.91 1.77
CA ASN A 527 1.90 9.37 1.54
C ASN A 527 2.74 8.26 0.87
N PRO A 528 2.92 8.31 -0.48
CA PRO A 528 3.70 7.31 -1.20
C PRO A 528 5.20 7.33 -0.87
N TYR A 529 5.66 8.34 -0.14
CA TYR A 529 7.03 8.46 0.36
C TYR A 529 7.16 8.07 1.84
N SER A 530 6.06 7.70 2.50
CA SER A 530 6.15 7.18 3.87
C SER A 530 6.92 5.87 3.89
N SER A 531 7.81 5.76 4.86
CA SER A 531 8.50 4.52 5.17
C SER A 531 7.51 3.52 5.78
N PRO A 532 7.23 2.38 5.13
CA PRO A 532 6.44 1.32 5.71
C PRO A 532 7.21 0.61 6.82
N LYS A 533 6.48 0.12 7.82
CA LYS A 533 6.95 -0.91 8.73
C LYS A 533 6.67 -2.28 8.11
N LEU A 534 7.69 -3.12 8.08
CA LEU A 534 7.64 -4.42 7.41
C LEU A 534 7.64 -5.54 8.46
N THR A 535 6.72 -6.49 8.35
CA THR A 535 6.71 -7.69 9.18
C THR A 535 6.89 -8.92 8.31
N PHE A 536 7.95 -9.66 8.60
CA PHE A 536 8.32 -10.87 7.90
C PHE A 536 8.04 -12.08 8.78
N ALA A 537 7.59 -13.14 8.13
CA ALA A 537 7.60 -14.46 8.73
C ALA A 537 8.87 -15.18 8.27
N ASN A 538 9.61 -15.72 9.23
CA ASN A 538 10.65 -16.69 8.92
C ASN A 538 10.07 -18.08 9.22
N PHE A 539 9.55 -18.71 8.17
CA PHE A 539 9.15 -20.10 8.24
C PHE A 539 10.40 -20.96 8.12
N ARG A 540 10.82 -21.53 9.27
CA ARG A 540 11.81 -22.61 9.43
C ARG A 540 13.27 -22.15 9.48
N LYS A 541 13.69 -21.64 10.64
CA LYS A 541 15.00 -22.02 11.19
C LYS A 541 14.77 -22.97 12.35
N ASP A 542 15.48 -24.10 12.34
CA ASP A 542 15.47 -25.06 13.43
C ASP A 542 15.92 -24.34 14.72
N ILE A 543 15.33 -24.64 15.88
CA ILE A 543 15.84 -24.17 17.18
C ILE A 543 17.32 -24.50 17.30
N GLN A 544 17.72 -25.66 16.76
CA GLN A 544 19.11 -26.10 16.76
C GLN A 544 19.98 -25.11 15.98
N ASP A 545 19.54 -24.60 14.84
CA ASP A 545 20.31 -23.61 14.07
C ASP A 545 20.42 -22.28 14.81
N VAL A 546 19.36 -21.83 15.49
CA VAL A 546 19.39 -20.59 16.29
C VAL A 546 20.31 -20.75 17.50
N ALA A 547 20.20 -21.86 18.24
CA ALA A 547 21.02 -22.14 19.42
C ALA A 547 22.49 -22.39 19.05
N VAL A 548 22.76 -23.08 17.94
CA VAL A 548 24.11 -23.30 17.40
C VAL A 548 24.72 -21.97 16.94
N ASN A 549 23.96 -21.12 16.25
CA ASN A 549 24.43 -19.80 15.84
C ASN A 549 24.71 -18.90 17.04
N GLN A 550 23.84 -18.89 18.05
CA GLN A 550 24.09 -18.16 19.31
C GLN A 550 25.32 -18.68 20.05
N ALA A 551 25.47 -20.01 20.18
CA ALA A 551 26.63 -20.62 20.82
C ALA A 551 27.94 -20.30 20.07
N LYS A 552 27.90 -20.28 18.73
CA LYS A 552 29.00 -19.85 17.88
C LYS A 552 29.34 -18.38 18.10
N GLN A 553 28.34 -17.48 18.08
CA GLN A 553 28.53 -16.05 18.34
C GLN A 553 29.11 -15.79 19.73
N LEU A 554 28.62 -16.47 20.77
CA LEU A 554 29.16 -16.38 22.13
C LEU A 554 30.62 -16.84 22.20
N LYS A 555 30.95 -17.92 21.49
CA LYS A 555 32.33 -18.43 21.41
C LYS A 555 33.26 -17.45 20.69
N ASP A 556 32.79 -16.84 19.60
CA ASP A 556 33.55 -15.86 18.82
C ASP A 556 33.75 -14.54 19.59
N GLN A 557 32.70 -14.04 20.27
CA GLN A 557 32.81 -12.88 21.17
C GLN A 557 33.77 -13.16 22.32
N LYS A 558 33.66 -14.33 22.98
CA LYS A 558 34.58 -14.71 24.05
C LYS A 558 36.02 -14.73 23.55
N ARG A 559 36.26 -15.29 22.36
CA ARG A 559 37.60 -15.31 21.73
C ARG A 559 38.13 -13.90 21.45
N TYR A 560 37.27 -13.00 20.96
CA TYR A 560 37.64 -11.60 20.71
C TYR A 560 37.97 -10.84 22.00
N ILE A 561 37.16 -11.01 23.06
CA ILE A 561 37.39 -10.42 24.38
C ILE A 561 38.70 -10.97 25.00
N ASP A 562 38.92 -12.28 24.94
CA ASP A 562 40.14 -12.92 25.44
C ASP A 562 41.39 -12.44 24.68
N GLN A 563 41.27 -12.14 23.38
CA GLN A 563 42.35 -11.55 22.58
C GLN A 563 42.63 -10.09 22.96
N LEU A 564 41.58 -9.28 23.17
CA LEU A 564 41.72 -7.89 23.65
C LEU A 564 42.42 -7.84 25.01
N PHE A 565 42.04 -8.71 25.96
CA PHE A 565 42.69 -8.76 27.26
C PHE A 565 44.15 -9.23 27.20
N LYS A 566 44.53 -10.06 26.23
CA LYS A 566 45.93 -10.44 25.97
C LYS A 566 46.77 -9.33 25.33
N THR A 567 46.14 -8.35 24.69
CA THR A 567 46.84 -7.20 24.09
C THR A 567 46.93 -5.99 25.03
N LEU A 568 46.18 -5.99 26.14
CA LEU A 568 46.09 -4.90 27.11
C LEU A 568 46.76 -5.19 28.47
N GLY A 569 47.23 -6.42 28.68
CA GLY A 569 48.09 -6.81 29.81
C GLY A 569 49.46 -7.20 29.30
#